data_AF-A0A9D7LEY0-F1
#
_entry.id   AF-A0A9D7LEY0-F1
#
_cell.length_a   1.000
_cell.length_b   1.000
_cell.length_c   1.000
_cell.angle_alpha   90.00
_cell.angle_beta   90.00
_cell.angle_gamma   90.00
#
_symmetry.space_group_name_H-M   'P 1'
#
loop_
_entity.id
_entity.type
_entity.pdbx_description
1 polymer ?
#
loop_
_entity_poly.entity_id
_entity_poly.type
_entity_poly.pdbx_seq_one_letter_code
_entity_poly.pdbx_strand_id
1 'polypeptide(L)'
;MKKSETHAFVNQLLVYTLVVIGFSGSIGLGTVWLRHQISLSANATKQLEARLNEVKRHILEKNAEIEKAQSPAMLEYLNEQMKLGLQPPSPQQVQHIAGDPVQLLAAKRNRGLFPDEPVAVSFQVALKR
;
A
#
# COMPACT_ATOMS: atom_id res chain seq x y z
N MET A 1 -66.25 -14.24 -32.23
CA MET A 1 -65.70 -14.53 -30.89
C MET A 1 -64.19 -14.31 -30.94
N LYS A 2 -63.68 -13.15 -30.48
CA LYS A 2 -62.22 -12.79 -30.50
C LYS A 2 -61.82 -11.76 -29.43
N LYS A 3 -62.62 -11.55 -28.37
CA LYS A 3 -62.33 -10.52 -27.36
C LYS A 3 -61.30 -10.95 -26.30
N SER A 4 -61.11 -12.25 -26.06
CA SER A 4 -60.19 -12.77 -25.02
C SER A 4 -58.71 -12.54 -25.35
N GLU A 5 -58.34 -12.71 -26.62
CA GLU A 5 -56.95 -12.61 -27.12
C GLU A 5 -56.37 -11.20 -26.96
N THR A 6 -57.18 -10.16 -27.20
CA THR A 6 -56.74 -8.76 -27.13
C THR A 6 -56.44 -8.33 -25.70
N HIS A 7 -57.23 -8.78 -24.71
CA HIS A 7 -56.96 -8.47 -23.30
C HIS A 7 -55.69 -9.15 -22.79
N ALA A 8 -55.41 -10.38 -23.22
CA ALA A 8 -54.18 -11.10 -22.88
C ALA A 8 -52.93 -10.42 -23.47
N PHE A 9 -52.98 -10.02 -24.74
CA PHE A 9 -51.88 -9.32 -25.41
C PHE A 9 -51.61 -7.95 -24.78
N VAL A 10 -52.67 -7.16 -24.51
CA VAL A 10 -52.52 -5.84 -23.90
C VAL A 10 -51.95 -5.96 -22.49
N ASN A 11 -52.40 -6.92 -21.69
CA ASN A 11 -51.84 -7.16 -20.36
C ASN A 11 -50.35 -7.55 -20.44
N GLN A 12 -49.99 -8.44 -21.36
CA GLN A 12 -48.60 -8.87 -21.53
C GLN A 12 -47.68 -7.72 -22.03
N LEU A 13 -48.16 -6.88 -22.95
CA LEU A 13 -47.45 -5.67 -23.39
C LEU A 13 -47.23 -4.69 -22.24
N LEU A 14 -48.25 -4.49 -21.41
CA LEU A 14 -48.21 -3.57 -20.27
C LEU A 14 -47.24 -4.09 -19.19
N VAL A 15 -47.25 -5.40 -18.91
CA VAL A 15 -46.29 -6.03 -18.00
C VAL A 15 -44.86 -5.90 -18.52
N TYR A 16 -44.60 -6.18 -19.81
CA TYR A 16 -43.24 -6.06 -20.35
C TYR A 16 -42.72 -4.63 -20.34
N THR A 17 -43.55 -3.65 -20.70
CA THR A 17 -43.15 -2.23 -20.64
C THR A 17 -42.85 -1.78 -19.21
N LEU A 18 -43.66 -2.20 -18.24
CA LEU A 18 -43.42 -1.93 -16.82
C LEU A 18 -42.10 -2.54 -16.34
N VAL A 19 -41.82 -3.78 -16.74
CA VAL A 19 -40.56 -4.48 -16.44
C VAL A 19 -39.38 -3.72 -17.04
N VAL A 20 -39.44 -3.35 -18.32
CA VAL A 20 -38.37 -2.61 -19.00
C VAL A 20 -38.10 -1.28 -18.30
N ILE A 21 -39.14 -0.52 -17.93
CA ILE A 21 -39.00 0.75 -17.21
C ILE A 21 -38.36 0.51 -15.84
N GLY A 22 -38.85 -0.47 -15.07
CA GLY A 22 -38.31 -0.81 -13.75
C GLY A 22 -36.84 -1.26 -13.77
N PHE A 23 -36.47 -2.10 -14.74
CA PHE A 23 -35.09 -2.53 -14.93
C PHE A 23 -34.19 -1.37 -15.36
N SER A 24 -34.64 -0.54 -16.30
CA SER A 24 -33.86 0.62 -16.76
C SER A 24 -33.60 1.63 -15.63
N GLY A 25 -34.60 1.90 -14.78
CA GLY A 25 -34.45 2.76 -13.60
C GLY A 25 -33.48 2.17 -12.57
N SER A 26 -33.56 0.86 -12.34
CA SER A 26 -32.67 0.17 -11.40
C SER A 26 -31.21 0.19 -11.85
N ILE A 27 -30.96 0.00 -13.15
CA ILE A 27 -29.61 0.11 -13.74
C ILE A 27 -29.10 1.54 -13.58
N GLY A 28 -29.92 2.55 -13.86
CA GLY A 28 -29.56 3.96 -13.67
C GLY A 28 -29.11 4.26 -12.23
N LEU A 29 -29.89 3.86 -11.23
CA LEU A 29 -29.53 4.04 -9.83
C LEU A 29 -28.26 3.28 -9.45
N GLY A 30 -28.11 2.04 -9.94
CA GLY A 30 -26.90 1.24 -9.73
C GLY A 30 -25.63 1.90 -10.29
N THR A 31 -25.71 2.49 -11.48
CA THR A 31 -24.56 3.16 -12.10
C THR A 31 -24.13 4.41 -11.32
N VAL A 32 -25.08 5.21 -10.84
CA VAL A 32 -24.80 6.40 -10.03
C VAL A 32 -24.19 6.00 -8.69
N TRP A 33 -24.76 4.98 -8.03
CA TRP A 33 -24.22 4.45 -6.78
C TRP A 33 -22.80 3.93 -6.96
N LEU A 34 -22.53 3.16 -8.02
CA LEU A 34 -21.20 2.64 -8.32
C LEU A 34 -20.21 3.78 -8.57
N ARG A 35 -20.59 4.79 -9.35
CA ARG A 35 -19.75 5.98 -9.58
C ARG A 35 -19.44 6.70 -8.28
N HIS A 36 -20.41 6.81 -7.38
CA HIS A 36 -20.20 7.41 -6.07
C HIS A 36 -19.19 6.60 -5.25
N GLN A 37 -19.33 5.27 -5.21
CA GLN A 37 -18.40 4.40 -4.51
C GLN A 37 -16.98 4.47 -5.08
N ILE A 38 -16.83 4.53 -6.40
CA ILE A 38 -15.53 4.74 -7.05
C ILE A 38 -14.92 6.07 -6.60
N SER A 39 -15.73 7.14 -6.54
CA SER A 39 -15.25 8.45 -6.10
C SER A 39 -14.80 8.44 -4.64
N LEU A 40 -15.54 7.78 -3.74
CA LEU A 40 -15.16 7.65 -2.33
C LEU A 40 -13.86 6.86 -2.18
N SER A 41 -13.78 5.71 -2.85
CA SER A 41 -12.59 4.86 -2.83
C SER A 41 -11.37 5.58 -3.40
N ALA A 42 -11.50 6.26 -4.55
CA ALA A 42 -10.42 7.02 -5.16
C ALA A 42 -9.95 8.17 -4.26
N ASN A 43 -10.87 8.85 -3.56
CA ASN A 43 -10.50 9.90 -2.62
C ASN A 43 -9.75 9.33 -1.40
N ALA A 44 -10.19 8.20 -0.86
CA ALA A 44 -9.50 7.52 0.24
C ALA A 44 -8.08 7.10 -0.18
N THR A 45 -7.91 6.53 -1.38
CA THR A 45 -6.59 6.18 -1.92
C THR A 45 -5.70 7.40 -2.06
N LYS A 46 -6.20 8.50 -2.64
CA LYS A 46 -5.44 9.76 -2.77
C LYS A 46 -5.00 10.31 -1.41
N GLN A 47 -5.86 10.24 -0.40
CA GLN A 47 -5.51 10.68 0.96
C GLN A 47 -4.41 9.82 1.56
N LEU A 48 -4.48 8.49 1.39
CA LEU A 48 -3.44 7.57 1.86
C LEU A 48 -2.11 7.81 1.15
N GLU A 49 -2.12 8.01 -0.16
CA GLU A 49 -0.92 8.34 -0.94
C GLU A 49 -0.28 9.66 -0.47
N ALA A 50 -1.08 10.69 -0.21
CA ALA A 50 -0.60 11.95 0.31
C ALA A 50 0.08 11.78 1.68
N ARG A 51 -0.53 11.01 2.59
CA ARG A 51 0.06 10.70 3.91
C ARG A 51 1.35 9.91 3.79
N LEU A 52 1.41 8.95 2.86
CA LEU A 52 2.59 8.15 2.62
C LEU A 52 3.76 8.98 2.09
N ASN A 53 3.48 9.92 1.18
CA ASN A 53 4.48 10.85 0.68
C ASN A 53 4.98 11.82 1.75
N GLU A 54 4.07 12.31 2.60
CA GLU A 54 4.43 13.13 3.75
C GLU A 54 5.38 12.38 4.70
N VAL A 55 5.05 11.14 5.08
CA VAL A 55 5.90 10.32 5.95
C VAL A 55 7.25 10.02 5.29
N LYS A 56 7.28 9.70 3.99
CA LYS A 56 8.53 9.49 3.26
C LYS A 56 9.42 10.73 3.29
N ARG A 57 8.84 11.92 3.13
CA ARG A 57 9.57 13.18 3.23
C ARG A 57 10.16 13.38 4.62
N HIS A 58 9.38 13.15 5.68
CA HIS A 58 9.89 13.19 7.06
C HIS A 58 11.04 12.20 7.29
N ILE A 59 10.95 10.98 6.75
CA ILE A 59 12.03 9.99 6.84
C ILE A 59 13.30 10.50 6.14
N LEU A 60 13.17 11.08 4.93
CA LEU A 60 14.31 11.62 4.20
C LEU A 60 14.95 12.81 4.93
N GLU A 61 14.14 13.73 5.45
CA GLU A 61 14.62 14.87 6.25
C GLU A 61 15.36 14.39 7.49
N LYS A 62 14.81 13.42 8.23
CA LYS A 62 15.45 12.87 9.43
C LYS A 62 16.71 12.07 9.11
N ASN A 63 16.73 11.31 8.02
CA ASN A 63 17.95 10.63 7.59
C ASN A 63 19.04 11.64 7.23
N ALA A 64 18.71 12.73 6.53
CA ALA A 64 19.66 13.79 6.23
C ALA A 64 20.19 14.48 7.50
N GLU A 65 19.33 14.71 8.50
CA GLU A 65 19.76 15.22 9.82
C GLU A 65 20.71 14.24 10.53
N ILE A 66 20.40 12.94 10.50
CA ILE A 66 21.24 11.90 11.10
C ILE A 66 22.57 11.81 10.38
N GLU A 67 22.60 11.78 9.05
CA GLU A 67 23.83 11.74 8.26
C GLU A 67 24.70 12.97 8.53
N LYS A 68 24.07 14.16 8.63
CA LYS A 68 24.77 15.38 9.01
C LYS A 68 25.36 15.29 10.43
N ALA A 69 24.60 14.76 11.39
CA ALA A 69 25.06 14.58 12.76
C ALA A 69 26.15 13.51 12.91
N GLN A 70 26.12 12.46 12.08
CA GLN A 70 27.12 11.39 12.03
C GLN A 70 28.36 11.77 11.20
N SER A 71 28.38 12.94 10.56
CA SER A 71 29.55 13.37 9.81
C SER A 71 30.77 13.50 10.74
N PRO A 72 31.96 13.05 10.32
CA PRO A 72 33.17 13.10 11.16
C PRO A 72 33.45 14.50 11.71
N ALA A 73 33.29 15.53 10.86
CA ALA A 73 33.49 16.92 11.26
C ALA A 73 32.52 17.39 12.36
N MET A 74 31.26 16.94 12.33
CA MET A 74 30.30 17.27 13.39
C MET A 74 30.62 16.52 14.68
N LEU A 75 31.05 15.26 14.58
CA LEU A 75 31.47 14.47 15.74
C LEU A 75 32.73 15.03 16.41
N GLU A 76 33.71 15.50 15.63
CA GLU A 76 34.91 16.19 16.11
C GLU A 76 34.54 17.52 16.81
N TYR A 77 33.68 18.32 16.17
CA TYR A 77 33.18 19.56 16.76
C TYR A 77 32.47 19.32 18.11
N LEU A 78 31.59 18.31 18.19
CA LEU A 78 30.91 17.94 19.44
C LEU A 78 31.88 17.42 20.51
N ASN A 79 32.89 16.64 20.11
CA ASN A 79 33.93 16.13 21.00
C ASN A 79 34.73 17.27 21.65
N GLU A 80 35.08 18.30 20.88
CA GLU A 80 35.73 19.51 21.37
C GLU A 80 34.81 20.35 22.26
N GLN A 81 33.58 20.60 21.80
CA GLN A 81 32.60 21.43 22.51
C GLN A 81 32.24 20.84 23.88
N MET A 82 32.03 19.53 23.95
CA MET A 82 31.65 18.82 25.16
C MET A 82 32.86 18.34 25.99
N LYS A 83 34.10 18.60 25.53
CA LYS A 83 35.36 18.18 26.17
C LYS A 83 35.37 16.68 26.49
N LEU A 84 34.89 15.85 25.56
CA LEU A 84 34.76 14.42 25.79
C LEU A 84 36.10 13.67 25.71
N GLY A 85 37.15 14.30 25.14
CA GLY A 85 38.49 13.73 25.06
C GLY A 85 38.56 12.45 24.24
N LEU A 86 37.57 12.21 23.37
CA LEU A 86 37.52 11.03 22.52
C LEU A 86 38.62 11.14 21.47
N GLN A 87 39.34 10.05 21.26
CA GLN A 87 40.36 9.93 20.23
C GLN A 87 39.86 9.02 19.11
N PRO A 88 40.28 9.26 17.85
CA PRO A 88 39.96 8.35 16.77
C PRO A 88 40.46 6.93 17.11
N PRO A 89 39.66 5.89 16.83
CA PRO A 89 40.01 4.52 17.17
C PRO A 89 41.30 4.08 16.46
N SER A 90 42.15 3.35 17.17
CA SER A 90 43.35 2.79 16.56
C SER A 90 43.00 1.71 15.53
N PRO A 91 43.82 1.49 14.48
CA PRO A 91 43.53 0.49 13.44
C PRO A 91 43.33 -0.93 13.99
N GLN A 92 43.94 -1.24 15.14
CA GLN A 92 43.83 -2.54 15.81
C GLN A 92 42.47 -2.75 16.50
N GLN A 93 41.72 -1.67 16.74
CA GLN A 93 40.37 -1.70 17.33
C GLN A 93 39.27 -1.73 16.26
N VAL A 94 39.64 -1.56 14.97
CA VAL A 94 38.71 -1.57 13.85
C VAL A 94 38.65 -2.98 13.25
N GLN A 95 37.54 -3.68 13.49
CA GLN A 95 37.31 -4.97 12.85
C GLN A 95 36.58 -4.77 11.52
N HIS A 96 37.27 -5.07 10.42
CA HIS A 96 36.65 -5.09 9.10
C HIS A 96 35.82 -6.36 8.94
N ILE A 97 34.56 -6.21 8.57
CA ILE A 97 33.68 -7.35 8.28
C ILE A 97 34.12 -7.98 6.96
N ALA A 98 34.41 -9.28 6.97
CA ALA A 98 34.76 -10.03 5.77
C ALA A 98 33.49 -10.32 4.94
N GLY A 99 33.48 -9.88 3.68
CA GLY A 99 32.38 -10.13 2.72
C GLY A 99 31.92 -8.85 2.01
N ASP A 100 30.99 -9.02 1.06
CA ASP A 100 30.36 -7.89 0.38
C ASP A 100 29.39 -7.19 1.36
N PRO A 101 29.67 -5.94 1.78
CA PRO A 101 28.81 -5.21 2.72
C PRO A 101 27.40 -5.00 2.16
N VAL A 102 27.22 -4.94 0.84
CA VAL A 102 25.92 -4.76 0.21
C VAL A 102 25.03 -5.97 0.45
N GLN A 103 25.57 -7.18 0.27
CA GLN A 103 24.85 -8.43 0.52
C GLN A 103 24.47 -8.58 2.00
N LEU A 104 25.38 -8.24 2.92
CA LEU A 104 25.12 -8.34 4.35
C LEU A 104 24.07 -7.33 4.82
N LEU A 105 24.10 -6.10 4.31
CA LEU A 105 23.09 -5.09 4.61
C LEU A 105 21.73 -5.43 4.00
N ALA A 106 21.72 -5.97 2.78
CA ALA A 106 20.50 -6.47 2.14
C ALA A 106 19.90 -7.64 2.93
N ALA A 107 20.71 -8.62 3.34
CA ALA A 107 20.27 -9.73 4.19
C ALA A 107 19.72 -9.25 5.54
N LYS A 108 20.38 -8.28 6.19
CA LYS A 108 19.92 -7.67 7.44
C LYS A 108 18.57 -6.97 7.27
N ARG A 109 18.38 -6.22 6.17
CA ARG A 109 17.10 -5.59 5.84
C ARG A 109 16.01 -6.63 5.59
N ASN A 110 16.34 -7.69 4.85
CA ASN A 110 15.42 -8.75 4.49
C ASN A 110 14.95 -9.55 5.70
N ARG A 111 15.79 -9.78 6.71
CA ARG A 111 15.38 -10.41 7.99
C ARG A 111 14.25 -9.70 8.72
N GLY A 112 14.13 -8.38 8.56
CA GLY A 112 13.03 -7.60 9.14
C GLY A 112 11.73 -7.68 8.33
N LEU A 113 11.79 -8.16 7.08
CA LEU A 113 10.67 -8.21 6.14
C LEU A 113 10.20 -9.65 5.88
N PHE A 114 11.11 -10.61 5.96
CA PHE A 114 10.88 -12.02 5.72
C PHE A 114 11.38 -12.82 6.93
N PRO A 115 10.54 -13.68 7.54
CA PRO A 115 11.02 -14.62 8.54
C PRO A 115 12.04 -15.58 7.89
N ASP A 116 13.13 -15.88 8.61
CA ASP A 116 14.19 -16.82 8.17
C ASP A 116 13.67 -18.27 8.05
N GLU A 117 12.49 -18.57 8.61
CA GLU A 117 11.82 -19.86 8.46
C GLU A 117 10.86 -19.87 7.26
N PRO A 118 10.92 -20.89 6.38
CA PRO A 118 9.92 -21.08 5.35
C PRO A 118 8.57 -21.34 6.02
N VAL A 119 7.69 -20.33 5.99
CA VAL A 119 6.30 -20.49 6.40
C VAL A 119 5.66 -21.47 5.42
N ALA A 120 5.42 -22.71 5.87
CA ALA A 120 4.74 -23.73 5.08
C ALA A 120 3.27 -23.31 4.90
N VAL A 121 2.97 -22.66 3.78
CA VAL A 121 1.60 -22.30 3.42
C VAL A 121 0.99 -23.47 2.65
N SER A 122 0.07 -24.21 3.27
CA SER A 122 -0.69 -25.25 2.58
C SER A 122 -1.86 -24.63 1.82
N PHE A 123 -1.86 -24.79 0.50
CA PHE A 123 -2.97 -24.40 -0.35
C PHE A 123 -3.78 -25.65 -0.71
N GLN A 124 -5.05 -25.68 -0.31
CA GLN A 124 -5.99 -26.72 -0.70
C GLN A 124 -6.36 -26.51 -2.18
N VAL A 125 -5.70 -27.23 -3.09
CA VAL A 125 -6.11 -27.26 -4.50
C VAL A 125 -7.32 -28.18 -4.62
N ALA A 126 -8.51 -27.59 -4.74
CA ALA A 126 -9.70 -28.33 -5.12
C ALA A 126 -9.54 -28.79 -6.58
N LEU A 127 -9.13 -30.05 -6.75
CA LEU A 127 -9.03 -30.70 -8.05
C LEU A 127 -10.45 -31.03 -8.52
N LYS A 128 -11.03 -30.14 -9.33
CA LYS A 128 -12.34 -30.33 -9.97
C LYS A 128 -12.19 -31.44 -11.02
N ARG A 129 -12.79 -32.60 -10.73
CA ARG A 129 -12.85 -33.76 -11.63
C ARG A 129 -13.96 -33.60 -12.67
#